data_AF-A0A081S305-F1
#
_entry.id   AF-A0A081S305-F1
#
_cell.length_a   1.000
_cell.length_b   1.000
_cell.length_c   1.000
_cell.angle_alpha   90.00
_cell.angle_beta   90.00
_cell.angle_gamma   90.00
#
_symmetry.space_group_name_H-M   'P 1'
#
loop_
_entity.id
_entity.type
_entity.pdbx_description
1 polymer ?
#
loop_
_entity_poly.entity_id
_entity_poly.type
_entity_poly.pdbx_seq_one_letter_code
_entity_poly.pdbx_strand_id
1 'polypeptide(L)'
;MPDMPSRQDQVWIRLWKENAPELRERIVGWRKQNAITRIDKPSRIQRARRLGYKAKQGIIVVRMRVGTSGMRKQRPTGGRRPKHLGVTRI
;
A
#
# COMPACT_ATOMS: atom_id res chain seq x y z
N MET A 1 7.83 -7.05 -23.64
CA MET A 1 8.79 -7.56 -22.63
C MET A 1 8.24 -7.25 -21.25
N PRO A 2 8.03 -8.23 -20.35
CA PRO A 2 7.63 -7.90 -18.99
C PRO A 2 8.82 -7.29 -18.25
N ASP A 3 8.60 -6.14 -17.60
CA ASP A 3 9.53 -5.41 -16.74
C ASP A 3 10.14 -6.32 -15.66
N MET A 4 11.35 -6.85 -15.90
CA MET A 4 12.07 -7.57 -14.85
C MET A 4 12.41 -6.60 -13.70
N PRO A 5 12.19 -7.02 -12.43
CA PRO A 5 12.60 -6.22 -11.28
C PRO A 5 14.13 -6.10 -11.24
N SER A 6 14.62 -4.87 -11.08
CA SER A 6 16.06 -4.60 -10.93
C SER A 6 16.61 -5.33 -9.70
N ARG A 7 17.93 -5.53 -9.62
CA ARG A 7 18.59 -6.16 -8.46
C ARG A 7 18.14 -5.54 -7.12
N GLN A 8 17.97 -4.23 -7.07
CA GLN A 8 17.48 -3.52 -5.88
C GLN A 8 15.99 -3.80 -5.58
N ASP A 9 15.15 -3.98 -6.61
CA ASP A 9 13.75 -4.40 -6.42
C ASP A 9 13.67 -5.83 -5.86
N GLN A 10 14.56 -6.73 -6.31
CA GLN A 10 14.63 -8.10 -5.81
C GLN A 10 15.05 -8.14 -4.34
N VAL A 11 16.02 -7.31 -3.94
CA VAL A 11 16.40 -7.13 -2.53
C VAL A 11 15.19 -6.68 -1.71
N TRP A 12 14.41 -5.72 -2.20
CA TRP A 12 13.22 -5.25 -1.48
C TRP A 12 12.16 -6.35 -1.33
N ILE A 13 11.92 -7.15 -2.37
CA ILE A 13 11.00 -8.29 -2.32
C ILE A 13 11.48 -9.32 -1.30
N ARG A 14 12.80 -9.59 -1.26
CA ARG A 14 13.42 -10.50 -0.30
C ARG A 14 13.24 -9.99 1.13
N LEU A 15 13.61 -8.73 1.41
CA LEU A 15 13.49 -8.11 2.72
C LEU A 15 12.04 -8.12 3.24
N TRP A 16 11.07 -7.95 2.35
CA TRP A 16 9.65 -8.05 2.70
C TRP A 16 9.23 -9.47 3.07
N LYS A 17 9.65 -10.48 2.29
CA LYS A 17 9.39 -11.90 2.59
C LYS A 17 10.05 -12.37 3.88
N GLU A 18 11.29 -11.94 4.12
CA GLU A 18 12.07 -12.29 5.31
C GLU A 18 11.67 -11.44 6.54
N ASN A 19 10.75 -10.49 6.39
CA ASN A 19 10.27 -9.60 7.45
C ASN A 19 11.43 -8.90 8.20
N ALA A 20 12.33 -8.31 7.41
CA ALA A 20 13.57 -7.72 7.90
C ALA A 20 13.32 -6.64 8.98
N PRO A 21 14.19 -6.54 9.99
CA PRO A 21 14.04 -5.59 11.11
C PRO A 21 13.95 -4.13 10.64
N GLU A 22 14.73 -3.74 9.63
CA GLU A 22 14.69 -2.38 9.05
C GLU A 22 13.31 -1.97 8.53
N LEU A 23 12.59 -2.91 7.90
CA LEU A 23 11.23 -2.67 7.41
C LEU A 23 10.25 -2.57 8.57
N ARG A 24 10.42 -3.39 9.61
CA ARG A 24 9.57 -3.35 10.81
C ARG A 24 9.66 -2.00 11.51
N GLU A 25 10.86 -1.50 11.73
CA GLU A 25 11.09 -0.19 12.36
C GLU A 25 10.43 0.94 11.57
N ARG A 26 10.59 0.94 10.23
CA ARG A 26 9.91 1.90 9.35
C ARG A 26 8.39 1.81 9.47
N ILE A 27 7.83 0.60 9.46
CA ILE A 27 6.38 0.38 9.58
C ILE A 27 5.86 0.89 10.93
N VAL A 28 6.57 0.67 12.03
CA VAL A 28 6.19 1.19 13.35
C VAL A 28 6.14 2.72 13.33
N GLY A 29 7.13 3.37 12.70
CA GLY A 29 7.10 4.81 12.47
C GLY A 29 5.87 5.25 11.67
N TRP A 30 5.54 4.54 10.59
CA TRP A 30 4.40 4.88 9.72
C TRP A 30 3.03 4.67 10.39
N ARG A 31 2.93 3.77 11.37
CA ARG A 31 1.70 3.58 12.16
C ARG A 31 1.35 4.82 12.97
N LYS A 32 2.36 5.57 13.43
CA LYS A 32 2.22 6.81 14.21
C LYS A 32 1.90 8.04 13.35
N GLN A 33 2.11 7.95 12.03
CA GLN A 33 1.85 9.05 11.09
C GLN A 33 0.37 9.13 10.69
N ASN A 34 -0.01 10.28 10.12
CA ASN A 34 -1.33 10.51 9.55
C ASN A 34 -1.62 9.58 8.38
N ALA A 35 -2.91 9.32 8.12
CA ALA A 35 -3.35 8.42 7.05
C ALA A 35 -2.87 8.87 5.66
N ILE A 36 -2.79 10.18 5.44
CA ILE A 36 -2.22 10.80 4.25
C ILE A 36 -1.04 11.65 4.70
N THR A 37 0.15 11.30 4.24
CA THR A 37 1.38 12.02 4.57
C THR A 37 2.17 12.30 3.30
N ARG A 38 2.45 13.58 3.03
CA ARG A 38 3.34 13.99 1.93
C ARG A 38 4.78 13.63 2.27
N ILE A 39 5.53 13.13 1.29
CA ILE A 39 6.94 12.76 1.43
C ILE A 39 7.74 13.45 0.33
N ASP A 40 8.92 13.94 0.67
CA ASP A 40 9.78 14.66 -0.27
C ASP A 40 10.38 13.77 -1.35
N LYS A 41 10.72 12.51 -1.02
CA LYS A 41 11.34 11.55 -1.92
C LYS A 41 10.64 10.19 -1.87
N PRO A 42 10.56 9.47 -3.00
CA PRO A 42 9.97 8.14 -3.02
C PRO A 42 10.82 7.14 -2.22
N SER A 43 10.17 6.28 -1.44
CA SER A 43 10.83 5.22 -0.66
C SER A 43 11.59 4.22 -1.54
N ARG A 44 11.13 4.03 -2.79
CA ARG A 44 11.74 3.14 -3.80
C ARG A 44 11.98 3.90 -5.09
N ILE A 45 13.15 4.52 -5.22
CA ILE A 45 13.45 5.39 -6.36
C ILE A 45 13.49 4.65 -7.72
N GLN A 46 14.06 3.44 -7.77
CA GLN A 46 14.12 2.63 -8.99
C GLN A 46 12.72 2.29 -9.51
N ARG A 47 11.85 1.79 -8.62
CA ARG A 47 10.45 1.49 -8.94
C ARG A 47 9.69 2.76 -9.33
N ALA A 48 9.90 3.85 -8.62
CA ALA A 48 9.26 5.13 -8.93
C ALA A 48 9.65 5.61 -10.34
N ARG A 49 10.93 5.56 -10.72
CA ARG A 49 11.40 5.94 -12.07
C ARG A 49 10.78 5.08 -13.16
N ARG A 50 10.64 3.77 -12.93
CA ARG A 50 9.94 2.86 -13.86
C ARG A 50 8.46 3.23 -14.04
N LEU A 51 7.81 3.69 -12.97
CA LEU A 51 6.43 4.19 -13.00
C LEU A 51 6.32 5.64 -13.52
N GLY A 52 7.41 6.25 -13.99
CA GLY A 52 7.40 7.58 -14.59
C GLY A 52 7.75 8.74 -13.64
N TYR A 53 8.22 8.47 -12.42
CA TYR A 53 8.69 9.53 -11.52
C TYR A 53 9.91 10.24 -12.10
N LYS A 54 9.82 11.56 -12.20
CA LYS A 54 10.94 12.46 -12.50
C LYS A 54 11.13 13.42 -11.32
N ALA A 55 12.38 13.69 -10.95
CA ALA A 55 12.70 14.68 -9.94
C ALA A 55 12.61 16.08 -10.56
N LYS A 56 11.38 16.60 -10.68
CA LYS A 56 11.08 17.94 -11.18
C LYS A 56 10.15 18.64 -10.20
N GLN A 57 10.17 19.97 -10.19
CA GLN A 57 9.20 20.77 -9.45
C GLN A 57 7.78 20.44 -9.94
N GLY A 58 6.80 20.41 -9.04
CA GLY A 58 5.41 20.04 -9.34
C GLY A 58 5.07 18.55 -9.22
N ILE A 59 6.06 17.65 -9.15
CA ILE A 59 5.82 16.21 -8.89
C ILE A 59 5.88 15.96 -7.38
N ILE A 60 4.76 15.53 -6.80
CA ILE A 60 4.64 15.22 -5.37
C ILE A 60 4.49 13.72 -5.14
N VAL A 61 5.02 13.24 -4.02
CA VAL A 61 4.87 11.86 -3.58
C VAL A 61 4.11 11.87 -2.25
N VAL A 62 3.11 11.00 -2.16
CA VAL A 62 2.28 10.87 -0.97
C VAL A 62 2.27 9.41 -0.55
N ARG A 63 2.40 9.17 0.76
CA ARG A 63 2.11 7.87 1.37
C ARG A 63 0.70 7.89 1.92
N MET A 64 -0.05 6.86 1.56
CA MET A 64 -1.40 6.64 2.02
C MET A 64 -1.49 5.32 2.76
N ARG A 65 -2.14 5.34 3.93
CA ARG A 65 -2.46 4.14 4.71
C ARG A 65 -3.83 3.63 4.31
N VAL A 66 -3.90 2.36 3.94
CA VAL A 66 -5.16 1.65 3.64
C VAL A 66 -5.36 0.51 4.64
N GLY A 67 -6.62 0.19 4.94
CA GLY A 67 -6.95 -0.97 5.79
C GLY A 67 -6.69 -2.28 5.05
N THR A 68 -6.20 -3.29 5.76
CA THR A 68 -5.94 -4.62 5.20
C THR A 68 -7.22 -5.40 4.89
N SER A 69 -8.30 -5.14 5.65
CA SER A 69 -9.54 -5.89 5.52
C SER A 69 -10.29 -5.51 4.24
N GLY A 70 -11.00 -6.48 3.65
CA GLY A 70 -11.90 -6.23 2.53
C GLY A 70 -13.11 -5.38 2.93
N MET A 71 -13.82 -4.88 1.92
CA MET A 71 -15.07 -4.15 2.13
C MET A 71 -16.11 -5.06 2.77
N ARG A 72 -16.78 -4.58 3.83
CA ARG A 72 -18.00 -5.19 4.35
C ARG A 72 -19.19 -4.44 3.78
N LYS A 73 -20.24 -5.17 3.38
CA LYS A 73 -21.47 -4.53 2.93
C LYS A 73 -22.10 -3.77 4.10
N GLN A 74 -22.91 -2.74 3.82
CA GLN A 74 -23.76 -2.17 4.87
C GLN A 74 -24.87 -3.18 5.22
N ARG A 75 -25.15 -3.37 6.51
CA ARG A 75 -26.23 -4.28 6.93
C ARG A 75 -27.59 -3.72 6.46
N PRO A 76 -28.39 -4.49 5.71
CA PRO A 76 -29.73 -4.06 5.33
C PRO A 76 -30.61 -3.87 6.57
N THR A 77 -31.35 -2.75 6.64
CA THR A 77 -32.28 -2.45 7.75
C THR A 77 -33.65 -3.10 7.57
N GLY A 78 -34.10 -3.33 6.33
CA GLY A 78 -35.38 -3.96 6.01
C GLY A 78 -35.31 -5.48 5.81
N GLY A 79 -36.47 -6.13 5.76
CA GLY A 79 -36.60 -7.56 5.49
C GLY A 79 -36.01 -7.95 4.13
N ARG A 80 -35.15 -8.98 4.12
CA ARG A 80 -34.53 -9.53 2.91
C ARG A 80 -34.55 -11.05 2.97
N ARG A 81 -34.51 -11.70 1.80
CA ARG A 81 -34.33 -13.15 1.72
C ARG A 81 -33.00 -13.53 2.39
N PRO A 82 -32.90 -14.69 3.09
CA PRO A 82 -31.69 -15.09 3.81
C PRO A 82 -30.40 -15.02 2.98
N LYS A 83 -30.47 -15.38 1.70
CA LYS A 83 -29.34 -15.29 0.75
C LYS A 83 -28.77 -13.88 0.52
N HIS A 84 -29.53 -12.84 0.84
CA HIS A 84 -29.13 -11.43 0.67
C HIS A 84 -28.75 -10.73 1.99
N LEU A 85 -28.83 -11.45 3.12
CA LEU A 85 -28.48 -10.92 4.45
C LEU A 85 -26.98 -11.06 4.78
N GLY A 86 -26.20 -11.77 3.96
CA GLY A 86 -24.75 -11.88 4.13
C GLY A 86 -24.05 -10.51 4.01
N VAL A 87 -23.19 -10.19 4.98
CA VAL A 87 -22.50 -8.89 5.08
C VAL A 87 -20.97 -9.04 5.05
N THR A 88 -20.47 -10.16 5.58
CA THR A 88 -19.06 -10.37 5.88
C THR A 88 -18.20 -10.69 4.66
N ARG A 89 -18.75 -11.41 3.69
CA ARG A 89 -18.05 -11.83 2.47
C ARG A 89 -18.89 -11.37 1.29
N ILE A 90 -18.30 -10.50 0.48
CA ILE A 90 -18.87 -10.02 -0.80
C ILE A 90 -18.35 -10.92 -1.90
#